data_AF-A0A4R4YED4-F1
#
_entry.id   AF-A0A4R4YED4-F1
#
_cell.length_a   1.000
_cell.length_b   1.000
_cell.length_c   1.000
_cell.angle_alpha   90.00
_cell.angle_beta   90.00
_cell.angle_gamma   90.00
#
_symmetry.space_group_name_H-M   'P 1'
#
loop_
_entity.id
_entity.type
_entity.pdbx_description
1 polymer ?
#
loop_
_entity_poly.entity_id
_entity_poly.type
_entity_poly.pdbx_seq_one_letter_code
_entity_poly.pdbx_strand_id
1 'polypeptide(L)'
;MAGRGELPTAGCIDSQTVKAAETVGAAACGYDAGKKIKGQERHIAVDTLGLLLCVTVTAASVQDRDGAYPLLARLREKFSTIALVWADGGYAGRLLTWARDVLHLTVTIVKRSDDVRGFVVLPRRWVAERSFAWLTRYRRLVRVYERKPEHHEALIWWATVHQMTRRLTRELAGQPPPGRWADPPPLADLFSPDRRGKVLELLAAQPWRAWKAAELAAILGIENVNSAWAKAGARIGGHTSTQWNAGARIRRSEIRPGDLIFFAHDPTRPATIHHVGIAVDATRMVHAPSTGSTVRISTWAGAPYRERRFIGAVRPSA
;
A
#
# COMPACT_ATOMS: atom_id res chain seq x y z
N MET A 1 -17.73 -10.99 -7.69
CA MET A 1 -17.44 -9.55 -7.46
C MET A 1 -17.27 -9.30 -5.97
N ALA A 2 -16.30 -8.48 -5.54
CA ALA A 2 -15.86 -8.34 -4.15
C ALA A 2 -16.86 -7.66 -3.17
N GLY A 3 -18.13 -8.07 -3.15
CA GLY A 3 -19.19 -7.53 -2.30
C GLY A 3 -19.57 -6.07 -2.61
N ARG A 4 -19.36 -5.62 -3.86
CA ARG A 4 -19.61 -4.24 -4.30
C ARG A 4 -20.76 -4.19 -5.30
N GLY A 5 -21.47 -3.07 -5.33
CA GLY A 5 -22.49 -2.79 -6.35
C GLY A 5 -21.90 -2.78 -7.76
N GLU A 6 -22.76 -3.02 -8.75
CA GLU A 6 -22.38 -3.17 -10.16
C GLU A 6 -21.76 -1.89 -10.75
N LEU A 7 -22.25 -0.72 -10.33
CA LEU A 7 -21.79 0.57 -10.80
C LEU A 7 -20.78 1.21 -9.83
N PRO A 8 -19.67 1.77 -10.34
CA PRO A 8 -18.67 2.42 -9.50
C PRO A 8 -19.22 3.72 -8.89
N THR A 9 -18.98 3.94 -7.61
CA THR A 9 -19.35 5.19 -6.90
C THR A 9 -18.16 6.10 -6.61
N ALA A 10 -16.94 5.59 -6.79
CA ALA A 10 -15.72 6.35 -6.61
C ALA A 10 -14.58 5.88 -7.54
N GLY A 11 -13.69 6.79 -7.90
CA GLY A 11 -12.55 6.53 -8.78
C GLY A 11 -11.25 7.20 -8.33
N CYS A 12 -10.14 6.81 -8.95
CA CYS A 12 -8.84 7.45 -8.79
C CYS A 12 -8.37 7.93 -10.17
N ILE A 13 -7.81 9.14 -10.25
CA ILE A 13 -7.19 9.65 -11.46
C ILE A 13 -5.70 9.85 -11.27
N ASP A 14 -4.96 9.63 -12.34
CA ASP A 14 -3.53 9.89 -12.42
C ASP A 14 -3.11 9.97 -13.91
N SER A 15 -1.91 10.49 -14.15
CA SER A 15 -1.34 10.62 -15.48
C SER A 15 0.00 9.89 -15.59
N GLN A 16 0.38 9.54 -16.80
CA GLN A 16 1.74 9.08 -17.06
C GLN A 16 2.22 9.57 -18.42
N THR A 17 3.41 10.15 -18.42
CA THR A 17 4.11 10.52 -19.65
C THR A 17 4.83 9.30 -20.23
N VAL A 18 4.57 9.02 -21.51
CA VAL A 18 5.15 7.92 -22.27
C VAL A 18 5.90 8.47 -23.46
N LYS A 19 7.14 8.01 -23.65
CA LYS A 19 8.00 8.44 -24.75
C LYS A 19 7.37 8.07 -26.10
N ALA A 20 7.42 8.98 -27.06
CA ALA A 20 6.95 8.72 -28.42
C ALA A 20 8.06 8.16 -29.32
N ALA A 21 7.67 7.41 -30.35
CA ALA A 21 8.50 7.09 -31.51
C ALA A 21 8.65 8.32 -32.42
N GLU A 22 9.69 8.32 -33.26
CA GLU A 22 9.92 9.40 -34.24
C GLU A 22 8.80 9.53 -35.27
N THR A 23 8.02 8.46 -35.47
CA THR A 23 6.90 8.39 -36.39
C THR A 23 5.65 9.13 -35.91
N VAL A 24 5.62 9.55 -34.64
CA VAL A 24 4.49 10.28 -34.04
C VAL A 24 4.63 11.77 -34.39
N GLY A 25 3.59 12.33 -35.02
CA GLY A 25 3.61 13.71 -35.48
C GLY A 25 3.74 14.73 -34.35
N ALA A 26 4.36 15.88 -34.65
CA ALA A 26 4.62 16.93 -33.66
C ALA A 26 3.34 17.47 -32.99
N ALA A 27 2.22 17.54 -33.72
CA ALA A 27 0.94 17.99 -33.15
C ALA A 27 0.39 17.06 -32.05
N ALA A 28 0.74 15.77 -32.10
CA ALA A 28 0.31 14.77 -31.12
C ALA A 28 1.40 14.48 -30.08
N CYS A 29 2.50 15.23 -30.05
CA CYS A 29 3.68 14.97 -29.23
C CYS A 29 4.12 16.26 -28.52
N GLY A 30 4.26 16.21 -27.20
CA GLY A 30 4.69 17.33 -26.37
C GLY A 30 5.98 17.02 -25.63
N TYR A 31 6.48 18.01 -24.89
CA TYR A 31 7.61 17.84 -23.99
C TYR A 31 7.19 18.10 -22.55
N ASP A 32 7.34 17.08 -21.71
CA ASP A 32 7.17 17.17 -20.27
C ASP A 32 8.48 17.62 -19.66
N ALA A 33 8.53 18.87 -19.19
CA ALA A 33 9.73 19.44 -18.59
C ALA A 33 10.09 18.83 -17.23
N GLY A 34 9.09 18.37 -16.45
CA GLY A 34 9.29 17.78 -15.14
C GLY A 34 9.90 16.38 -15.23
N LYS A 35 9.38 15.56 -16.16
CA LYS A 35 9.86 14.19 -16.40
C LYS A 35 10.98 14.13 -17.45
N LYS A 36 11.21 15.23 -18.17
CA LYS A 36 12.17 15.36 -19.29
C LYS A 36 11.91 14.37 -20.42
N ILE A 37 10.64 14.12 -20.73
CA ILE A 37 10.21 13.15 -21.74
C ILE A 37 9.50 13.87 -22.88
N LYS A 38 9.94 13.60 -24.12
CA LYS A 38 9.19 13.94 -25.34
C LYS A 38 8.22 12.80 -25.67
N GLY A 39 6.93 13.08 -25.69
CA GLY A 39 5.92 12.08 -26.00
C GLY A 39 4.49 12.51 -25.76
N GLN A 40 3.69 11.56 -25.28
CA GLN A 40 2.28 11.77 -24.93
C GLN A 40 2.08 11.53 -23.44
N GLU A 41 1.03 12.14 -22.90
CA GLU A 41 0.57 11.91 -21.56
C GLU A 41 -0.76 11.18 -21.58
N ARG A 42 -0.82 10.04 -20.90
CA ARG A 42 -2.04 9.24 -20.73
C ARG A 42 -2.67 9.57 -19.39
N HIS A 43 -3.86 10.14 -19.42
CA HIS A 43 -4.68 10.44 -18.26
C HIS A 43 -5.67 9.30 -18.09
N ILE A 44 -5.69 8.65 -16.93
CA ILE A 44 -6.63 7.54 -16.66
C ILE A 44 -7.52 7.86 -15.48
N ALA A 45 -8.76 7.37 -15.55
CA ALA A 45 -9.65 7.22 -14.41
C ALA A 45 -9.89 5.74 -14.19
N VAL A 46 -9.63 5.27 -12.98
CA VAL A 46 -9.83 3.87 -12.59
C VAL A 46 -10.78 3.77 -11.40
N ASP A 47 -11.47 2.65 -11.27
CA ASP A 47 -12.25 2.36 -10.07
C ASP A 47 -11.34 2.07 -8.86
N THR A 48 -11.96 1.75 -7.73
CA THR A 48 -11.24 1.41 -6.50
C THR A 48 -10.52 0.05 -6.53
N LEU A 49 -10.72 -0.77 -7.57
CA LEU A 49 -9.96 -2.00 -7.85
C LEU A 49 -8.81 -1.77 -8.86
N GLY A 50 -8.74 -0.58 -9.48
CA GLY A 50 -7.79 -0.25 -10.53
C GLY A 50 -8.26 -0.67 -11.93
N LEU A 51 -9.55 -0.93 -12.12
CA LEU A 51 -10.16 -1.19 -13.43
C LEU A 51 -10.38 0.13 -14.17
N LEU A 52 -9.98 0.20 -15.43
CA LEU A 52 -10.11 1.41 -16.24
C LEU A 52 -11.58 1.75 -16.48
N LEU A 53 -11.94 3.00 -16.17
CA LEU A 53 -13.26 3.58 -16.39
C LEU A 53 -13.22 4.61 -17.53
N CYS A 54 -12.14 5.40 -17.60
CA CYS A 54 -11.94 6.37 -18.67
C CYS A 54 -10.44 6.55 -18.95
N VAL A 55 -10.11 6.92 -20.17
CA VAL A 55 -8.77 7.32 -20.59
C VAL A 55 -8.88 8.50 -21.53
N THR A 56 -7.90 9.40 -21.47
CA THR A 56 -7.71 10.47 -22.45
C THR A 56 -6.21 10.62 -22.68
N VAL A 57 -5.79 10.71 -23.94
CA VAL A 57 -4.37 10.86 -24.31
C VAL A 57 -4.15 12.25 -24.90
N THR A 58 -3.14 12.93 -24.39
CA THR A 58 -2.78 14.29 -24.80
C THR A 58 -1.29 14.37 -25.14
N ALA A 59 -0.85 15.46 -25.76
CA ALA A 59 0.58 15.76 -25.86
C ALA A 59 1.18 15.92 -24.45
N ALA A 60 2.42 15.47 -24.24
CA ALA A 60 3.10 15.53 -22.94
C ALA A 60 3.39 16.95 -22.39
N SER A 61 3.05 17.99 -23.15
CA SER A 61 3.10 19.38 -22.70
C SER A 61 1.83 19.82 -21.97
N VAL A 62 0.75 19.05 -22.07
CA VAL A 62 -0.52 19.32 -21.38
C VAL A 62 -0.38 18.89 -19.93
N GLN A 63 -0.59 19.79 -18.97
CA GLN A 63 -0.47 19.47 -17.56
C GLN A 63 -1.58 18.51 -17.10
N ASP A 64 -1.29 17.69 -16.10
CA ASP A 64 -2.22 16.77 -15.43
C ASP A 64 -3.59 17.41 -15.14
N ARG A 65 -3.58 18.60 -14.56
CA ARG A 65 -4.78 19.37 -14.25
C ARG A 65 -5.62 19.69 -15.48
N ASP A 66 -4.97 20.07 -16.58
CA ASP A 66 -5.66 20.52 -17.79
C ASP A 66 -6.18 19.31 -18.59
N GLY A 67 -5.42 18.21 -18.61
CA GLY A 67 -5.86 16.91 -19.14
C GLY A 67 -7.00 16.27 -18.35
N ALA A 68 -7.17 16.63 -17.08
CA ALA A 68 -8.25 16.12 -16.23
C ALA A 68 -9.64 16.64 -16.62
N TYR A 69 -9.77 17.83 -17.20
CA TYR A 69 -11.06 18.38 -17.63
C TYR A 69 -11.81 17.44 -18.61
N PRO A 70 -11.25 17.09 -19.78
CA PRO A 70 -11.90 16.17 -20.70
C PRO A 70 -12.04 14.75 -20.13
N LEU A 71 -11.09 14.29 -19.30
CA LEU A 71 -11.17 12.99 -18.63
C LEU A 71 -12.38 12.91 -17.70
N LEU A 72 -12.55 13.90 -16.81
CA LEU A 72 -13.63 13.92 -15.82
C LEU A 72 -15.00 14.13 -16.46
N ALA A 73 -15.08 14.95 -17.52
CA ALA A 73 -16.31 15.11 -18.30
C ALA A 73 -16.76 13.77 -18.91
N ARG A 74 -15.85 13.07 -19.60
CA ARG A 74 -16.13 11.73 -20.19
C ARG A 74 -16.44 10.68 -19.12
N LEU A 75 -15.74 10.73 -17.98
CA LEU A 75 -16.02 9.85 -16.85
C LEU A 75 -17.44 10.06 -16.34
N ARG A 76 -17.87 11.32 -16.17
CA ARG A 76 -19.21 11.63 -15.67
C ARG A 76 -20.32 11.29 -16.63
N GLU A 77 -20.11 11.55 -17.92
CA GLU A 77 -21.04 11.17 -18.98
C GLU A 77 -21.33 9.65 -18.95
N LYS A 78 -20.30 8.83 -18.75
CA LYS A 78 -20.43 7.36 -18.72
C LYS A 78 -20.87 6.80 -17.38
N PHE A 79 -20.49 7.45 -16.28
CA PHE A 79 -20.71 6.96 -14.92
C PHE A 79 -21.25 8.07 -14.00
N SER A 80 -22.55 8.32 -14.09
CA SER A 80 -23.27 9.28 -13.25
C SER A 80 -23.30 8.91 -11.76
N THR A 81 -22.94 7.67 -11.40
CA THR A 81 -22.85 7.19 -10.01
C THR A 81 -21.56 7.60 -9.27
N ILE A 82 -20.48 7.95 -9.98
CA ILE A 82 -19.18 8.30 -9.38
C ILE A 82 -19.20 9.67 -8.68
N ALA A 83 -19.53 9.75 -7.40
CA ALA A 83 -19.57 11.03 -6.68
C ALA A 83 -18.18 11.53 -6.22
N LEU A 84 -17.18 10.66 -6.16
CA LEU A 84 -15.87 10.93 -5.55
C LEU A 84 -14.71 10.46 -6.43
N VAL A 85 -13.73 11.33 -6.67
CA VAL A 85 -12.47 11.01 -7.32
C VAL A 85 -11.28 11.42 -6.44
N TRP A 86 -10.31 10.51 -6.26
CA TRP A 86 -9.03 10.83 -5.62
C TRP A 86 -7.97 11.18 -6.67
N ALA A 87 -7.20 12.23 -6.40
CA ALA A 87 -6.10 12.71 -7.24
C ALA A 87 -4.92 13.18 -6.38
N ASP A 88 -3.75 13.36 -6.98
CA ASP A 88 -2.59 13.93 -6.27
C ASP A 88 -2.56 15.47 -6.31
N GLY A 89 -1.49 16.05 -5.75
CA GLY A 89 -1.33 17.51 -5.67
C GLY A 89 -1.32 18.24 -7.01
N GLY A 90 -0.95 17.56 -8.11
CA GLY A 90 -0.88 18.15 -9.45
C GLY A 90 -2.24 18.55 -10.02
N TYR A 91 -3.34 17.97 -9.49
CA TYR A 91 -4.70 18.22 -9.94
C TYR A 91 -5.41 19.36 -9.18
N ALA A 92 -4.72 20.02 -8.24
CA ALA A 92 -5.33 21.06 -7.41
C ALA A 92 -5.68 22.34 -8.20
N GLY A 93 -6.49 23.21 -7.60
CA GLY A 93 -6.86 24.52 -8.16
C GLY A 93 -8.24 24.52 -8.83
N ARG A 94 -8.39 25.25 -9.94
CA ARG A 94 -9.69 25.50 -10.61
C ARG A 94 -10.42 24.23 -11.07
N LEU A 95 -9.71 23.11 -11.21
CA LEU A 95 -10.31 21.82 -11.54
C LEU A 95 -11.31 21.37 -10.46
N LEU A 96 -10.99 21.57 -9.17
CA LEU A 96 -11.83 21.12 -8.06
C LEU A 96 -13.17 21.87 -8.05
N THR A 97 -13.12 23.20 -8.21
CA THR A 97 -14.32 24.04 -8.26
C THR A 97 -15.16 23.70 -9.48
N TRP A 98 -14.53 23.56 -10.65
CA TRP A 98 -15.24 23.18 -11.87
C TRP A 98 -15.89 21.78 -11.77
N ALA A 99 -15.17 20.78 -11.24
CA ALA A 99 -15.72 19.43 -11.08
C ALA A 99 -16.92 19.43 -10.11
N ARG A 100 -16.85 20.21 -9.03
CA ARG A 100 -17.97 20.35 -8.09
C ARG A 100 -19.17 21.06 -8.73
N ASP A 101 -18.93 22.20 -9.38
CA ASP A 101 -19.99 23.11 -9.82
C ASP A 101 -20.64 22.67 -11.14
N VAL A 102 -19.87 22.04 -12.05
CA VAL A 102 -20.34 21.63 -13.38
C VAL A 102 -20.66 20.14 -13.43
N LEU A 103 -19.83 19.30 -12.82
CA LEU A 103 -19.96 17.84 -12.91
C LEU A 103 -20.62 17.18 -11.69
N HIS A 104 -20.95 17.97 -10.65
CA HIS A 104 -21.40 17.48 -9.35
C HIS A 104 -20.53 16.31 -8.85
N LEU A 105 -19.22 16.50 -8.98
CA LEU A 105 -18.19 15.51 -8.69
C LEU A 105 -17.19 16.08 -7.68
N THR A 106 -16.97 15.37 -6.58
CA THR A 106 -15.96 15.77 -5.60
C THR A 106 -14.59 15.22 -5.99
N VAL A 107 -13.62 16.10 -6.22
CA VAL A 107 -12.21 15.72 -6.41
C VAL A 107 -11.44 15.97 -5.11
N THR A 108 -11.03 14.89 -4.45
CA THR A 108 -10.24 14.94 -3.22
C THR A 108 -8.76 14.83 -3.54
N ILE A 109 -8.00 15.86 -3.18
CA ILE A 109 -6.55 15.88 -3.34
C ILE A 109 -5.90 15.18 -2.16
N VAL A 110 -5.23 14.05 -2.44
CA VAL A 110 -4.48 13.27 -1.46
C VAL A 110 -3.03 13.72 -1.50
N LYS A 111 -2.69 14.74 -0.71
CA LYS A 111 -1.31 15.22 -0.56
C LYS A 111 -0.53 14.39 0.45
N ARG A 112 0.78 14.29 0.24
CA ARG A 112 1.72 13.94 1.30
C ARG A 112 1.83 15.15 2.23
N SER A 113 1.83 14.95 3.54
CA SER A 113 2.22 16.01 4.49
C SER A 113 3.72 16.26 4.32
N ASP A 114 4.08 17.51 4.06
CA ASP A 114 5.47 17.94 3.84
C ASP A 114 6.34 17.76 5.09
N ASP A 115 5.71 17.70 6.27
CA ASP A 115 6.35 17.53 7.57
C ASP A 115 6.83 16.09 7.83
N VAL A 116 6.40 15.11 7.02
CA VAL A 116 6.71 13.70 7.25
C VAL A 116 7.90 13.25 6.40
N ARG A 117 9.06 13.05 7.06
CA ARG A 117 10.24 12.41 6.46
C ARG A 117 10.02 10.90 6.32
N GLY A 118 10.27 10.36 5.13
CA GLY A 118 10.13 8.93 4.82
C GLY A 118 8.95 8.60 3.90
N PHE A 119 8.76 7.32 3.58
CA PHE A 119 7.66 6.87 2.73
C PHE A 119 6.37 6.78 3.56
N VAL A 120 5.32 7.47 3.11
CA VAL A 120 3.99 7.40 3.71
C VAL A 120 3.05 6.77 2.70
N VAL A 121 2.34 5.72 3.10
CA VAL A 121 1.28 5.15 2.28
C VAL A 121 0.13 6.14 2.24
N LEU A 122 -0.12 6.73 1.07
CA LEU A 122 -1.27 7.57 0.83
C LEU A 122 -2.45 6.69 0.40
N PRO A 123 -3.54 6.63 1.19
CA PRO A 123 -4.70 5.81 0.84
C PRO A 123 -5.22 6.17 -0.56
N ARG A 124 -5.56 5.16 -1.35
CA ARG A 124 -6.19 5.24 -2.69
C ARG A 124 -5.35 5.84 -3.83
N ARG A 125 -4.35 6.69 -3.57
CA ARG A 125 -3.50 7.30 -4.61
C ARG A 125 -2.76 6.27 -5.48
N TRP A 126 -2.25 5.20 -4.86
CA TRP A 126 -1.49 4.15 -5.52
C TRP A 126 -2.30 3.28 -6.50
N VAL A 127 -3.64 3.38 -6.51
CA VAL A 127 -4.48 2.51 -7.32
C VAL A 127 -4.30 2.79 -8.81
N ALA A 128 -4.29 4.06 -9.20
CA ALA A 128 -4.06 4.49 -10.58
C ALA A 128 -2.59 4.27 -11.00
N GLU A 129 -1.61 4.61 -10.15
CA GLU A 129 -0.19 4.31 -10.36
C GLU A 129 0.06 2.81 -10.64
N ARG A 130 -0.59 1.93 -9.86
CA ARG A 130 -0.54 0.48 -10.08
C ARG A 130 -1.14 0.09 -11.43
N SER A 131 -2.23 0.70 -11.84
CA SER A 131 -2.83 0.44 -13.14
C SER A 131 -1.88 0.82 -14.27
N PHE A 132 -1.10 1.89 -14.14
CA PHE A 132 0.00 2.16 -15.09
C PHE A 132 1.07 1.07 -15.10
N ALA A 133 1.51 0.59 -13.94
CA ALA A 133 2.48 -0.51 -13.87
C ALA A 133 1.96 -1.80 -14.54
N TRP A 134 0.66 -2.04 -14.50
CA TRP A 134 -0.01 -3.11 -15.22
C TRP A 134 -0.03 -2.89 -16.73
N LEU A 135 -0.26 -1.66 -17.20
CA LEU A 135 -0.21 -1.32 -18.63
C LEU A 135 1.22 -1.48 -19.20
N THR A 136 2.27 -1.19 -18.41
CA THR A 136 3.67 -1.38 -18.84
C THR A 136 4.03 -2.85 -19.13
N ARG A 137 3.22 -3.81 -18.66
CA ARG A 137 3.40 -5.24 -19.02
C ARG A 137 3.06 -5.53 -20.49
N TYR A 138 2.33 -4.64 -21.15
CA TYR A 138 2.04 -4.74 -22.58
C TYR A 138 3.14 -4.01 -23.33
N ARG A 139 4.00 -4.77 -24.00
CA ARG A 139 5.15 -4.24 -24.75
C ARG A 139 4.77 -3.07 -25.67
N ARG A 140 3.58 -3.10 -26.26
CA ARG A 140 3.07 -2.04 -27.15
C ARG A 140 2.77 -0.72 -26.44
N LEU A 141 2.56 -0.71 -25.12
CA LEU A 141 2.25 0.46 -24.31
C LEU A 141 3.46 1.07 -23.59
N VAL A 142 4.65 0.49 -23.76
CA VAL A 142 5.91 1.02 -23.18
C VAL A 142 6.39 2.26 -23.92
N ARG A 143 6.03 2.38 -25.20
CA ARG A 143 6.37 3.51 -26.07
C ARG A 143 5.18 3.79 -26.99
N VAL A 144 4.87 5.06 -27.24
CA VAL A 144 3.81 5.43 -28.18
C VAL A 144 4.35 5.31 -29.60
N TYR A 145 3.72 4.46 -30.41
CA TYR A 145 4.03 4.32 -31.83
C TYR A 145 2.94 4.93 -32.72
N GLU A 146 1.77 5.18 -32.14
CA GLU A 146 0.55 5.56 -32.82
C GLU A 146 0.58 7.05 -33.17
N ARG A 147 0.27 7.37 -34.43
CA ARG A 147 0.23 8.77 -34.92
C ARG A 147 -0.92 9.58 -34.34
N LYS A 148 -2.01 8.91 -33.98
CA LYS A 148 -3.25 9.50 -33.48
C LYS A 148 -3.43 9.13 -31.99
N PRO A 149 -3.66 10.09 -31.08
CA PRO A 149 -3.92 9.81 -29.66
C PRO A 149 -5.04 8.80 -29.45
N GLU A 150 -6.08 8.83 -30.27
CA GLU A 150 -7.24 7.94 -30.19
C GLU A 150 -6.86 6.47 -30.43
N HIS A 151 -5.85 6.21 -31.27
CA HIS A 151 -5.35 4.86 -31.48
C HIS A 151 -4.57 4.38 -30.25
N HIS A 152 -3.84 5.27 -29.58
CA HIS A 152 -3.16 4.93 -28.32
C HIS A 152 -4.17 4.66 -27.19
N GLU A 153 -5.24 5.46 -27.10
CA GLU A 153 -6.38 5.20 -26.21
C GLU A 153 -7.00 3.82 -26.47
N ALA A 154 -7.21 3.45 -27.73
CA ALA A 154 -7.75 2.14 -28.10
C ALA A 154 -6.84 0.97 -27.65
N LEU A 155 -5.52 1.12 -27.74
CA LEU A 155 -4.58 0.11 -27.25
C LEU A 155 -4.61 -0.01 -25.72
N ILE A 156 -4.80 1.09 -24.99
CA ILE A 156 -4.96 1.09 -23.53
C ILE A 156 -6.27 0.36 -23.16
N TRP A 157 -7.35 0.62 -23.88
CA TRP A 157 -8.60 -0.13 -23.71
C TRP A 157 -8.42 -1.62 -23.97
N TRP A 158 -7.76 -1.99 -25.08
CA TRP A 158 -7.52 -3.40 -25.41
C TRP A 158 -6.71 -4.12 -24.33
N ALA A 159 -5.65 -3.48 -23.82
CA ALA A 159 -4.87 -4.01 -22.71
C ALA A 159 -5.74 -4.22 -21.46
N THR A 160 -6.59 -3.26 -21.13
CA THR A 160 -7.46 -3.34 -19.95
C THR A 160 -8.52 -4.44 -20.10
N VAL A 161 -9.17 -4.54 -21.27
CA VAL A 161 -10.11 -5.63 -21.57
C VAL A 161 -9.43 -6.98 -21.39
N HIS A 162 -8.22 -7.16 -21.94
CA HIS A 162 -7.45 -8.38 -21.74
C HIS A 162 -7.20 -8.68 -20.25
N GLN A 163 -6.90 -7.67 -19.42
CA GLN A 163 -6.76 -7.87 -17.98
C GLN A 163 -8.05 -8.27 -17.29
N MET A 164 -9.14 -7.59 -17.62
CA MET A 164 -10.48 -7.84 -17.07
C MET A 164 -10.93 -9.25 -17.41
N THR A 165 -10.83 -9.67 -18.69
CA THR A 165 -11.16 -11.02 -19.13
C THR A 165 -10.34 -12.06 -18.38
N ARG A 166 -9.01 -11.87 -18.23
CA ARG A 166 -8.17 -12.80 -17.46
C ARG A 166 -8.54 -12.88 -15.98
N ARG A 167 -8.98 -11.76 -15.38
CA ARG A 167 -9.46 -11.76 -13.98
C ARG A 167 -10.78 -12.51 -13.87
N LEU A 168 -11.72 -12.23 -14.77
CA LEU A 168 -13.03 -12.86 -14.83
C LEU A 168 -12.91 -14.37 -15.07
N THR A 169 -12.12 -14.81 -16.05
CA THR A 169 -11.90 -16.24 -16.32
C THR A 169 -11.33 -16.97 -15.11
N ARG A 170 -10.41 -16.34 -14.35
CA ARG A 170 -9.88 -16.95 -13.13
C ARG A 170 -10.93 -17.02 -12.02
N GLU A 171 -11.67 -15.93 -11.82
CA GLU A 171 -12.76 -15.89 -10.82
C GLU A 171 -13.82 -16.97 -11.13
N LEU A 172 -14.24 -17.09 -12.38
CA LEU A 172 -15.20 -18.11 -12.84
C LEU A 172 -14.63 -19.53 -12.74
N ALA A 173 -13.34 -19.72 -12.99
CA ALA A 173 -12.68 -21.01 -12.86
C ALA A 173 -12.34 -21.38 -11.40
N GLY A 174 -12.70 -20.54 -10.42
CA GLY A 174 -12.29 -20.71 -9.03
C GLY A 174 -10.77 -20.68 -8.82
N GLN A 175 -10.02 -20.22 -9.82
CA GLN A 175 -8.57 -20.11 -9.74
C GLN A 175 -8.23 -18.90 -8.88
N PRO A 176 -7.37 -19.06 -7.86
CA PRO A 176 -6.87 -17.91 -7.13
C PRO A 176 -6.21 -16.93 -8.13
N PRO A 177 -6.22 -15.61 -7.86
CA PRO A 177 -5.42 -14.69 -8.64
C PRO A 177 -4.00 -15.25 -8.77
N PRO A 178 -3.35 -15.14 -9.95
CA PRO A 178 -2.05 -15.72 -10.14
C PRO A 178 -1.16 -15.13 -9.09
N GLY A 179 -0.37 -16.00 -8.48
CA GLY A 179 0.76 -15.60 -7.67
C GLY A 179 1.35 -14.32 -8.23
N ARG A 180 1.19 -13.19 -7.56
CA ARG A 180 2.31 -12.25 -7.59
C ARG A 180 3.51 -13.07 -7.12
N TRP A 181 4.71 -12.74 -7.57
CA TRP A 181 5.91 -13.36 -7.01
C TRP A 181 5.74 -13.45 -5.47
N ALA A 182 5.54 -14.70 -4.99
CA ALA A 182 5.04 -15.11 -3.67
C ALA A 182 3.58 -14.72 -3.25
N ASP A 183 2.54 -15.35 -3.81
CA ASP A 183 1.25 -15.46 -3.08
C ASP A 183 1.25 -16.77 -2.23
N PRO A 184 1.07 -16.70 -0.91
CA PRO A 184 0.80 -17.87 -0.06
C PRO A 184 -0.69 -18.32 -0.18
N PRO A 185 -1.03 -19.55 0.26
CA PRO A 185 -2.36 -20.15 0.08
C PRO A 185 -3.51 -19.41 0.80
N PRO A 186 -4.79 -19.70 0.46
CA PRO A 186 -5.96 -18.91 0.88
C PRO A 186 -6.25 -18.93 2.39
N LEU A 187 -6.69 -17.79 2.92
CA LEU A 187 -6.97 -17.47 4.34
C LEU A 187 -8.26 -18.10 4.93
N ALA A 188 -8.79 -19.17 4.36
CA ALA A 188 -10.12 -19.68 4.72
C ALA A 188 -10.23 -20.26 6.15
N ASP A 189 -9.10 -20.50 6.83
CA ASP A 189 -9.06 -21.15 8.14
C ASP A 189 -9.00 -20.19 9.35
N LEU A 190 -9.23 -18.89 9.16
CA LEU A 190 -9.01 -17.89 10.22
C LEU A 190 -10.32 -17.28 10.74
N PHE A 191 -10.99 -18.04 11.61
CA PHE A 191 -11.87 -17.49 12.62
C PHE A 191 -11.19 -17.67 14.00
N SER A 192 -10.79 -16.59 14.66
CA SER A 192 -10.49 -16.59 16.11
C SER A 192 -11.35 -15.55 16.83
N PRO A 193 -11.99 -15.87 17.97
CA PRO A 193 -12.89 -14.97 18.67
C PRO A 193 -12.19 -13.88 19.52
N ASP A 194 -10.86 -13.82 19.55
CA ASP A 194 -10.11 -13.00 20.50
C ASP A 194 -9.37 -11.79 19.89
N ARG A 195 -9.36 -10.66 20.60
CA ARG A 195 -8.72 -9.40 20.15
C ARG A 195 -7.19 -9.52 20.01
N ARG A 196 -6.58 -10.57 20.59
CA ARG A 196 -5.16 -10.93 20.44
C ARG A 196 -4.84 -11.51 19.06
N GLY A 197 -5.78 -12.25 18.46
CA GLY A 197 -5.70 -12.71 17.08
C GLY A 197 -5.67 -11.57 16.07
N LYS A 198 -6.37 -10.45 16.31
CA LYS A 198 -6.51 -9.34 15.35
C LYS A 198 -5.20 -8.64 15.01
N VAL A 199 -4.31 -8.44 15.99
CA VAL A 199 -3.01 -7.77 15.80
C VAL A 199 -2.04 -8.69 15.09
N LEU A 200 -2.08 -9.99 15.40
CA LEU A 200 -1.28 -11.01 14.73
C LEU A 200 -1.81 -11.31 13.32
N GLU A 201 -3.12 -11.28 13.09
CA GLU A 201 -3.75 -11.33 11.77
C GLU A 201 -3.36 -10.13 10.92
N LEU A 202 -3.37 -8.91 11.48
CA LEU A 202 -2.96 -7.70 10.75
C LEU A 202 -1.46 -7.70 10.40
N LEU A 203 -0.62 -8.23 11.31
CA LEU A 203 0.83 -8.39 11.10
C LEU A 203 1.16 -9.57 10.17
N ALA A 204 0.40 -10.66 10.22
CA ALA A 204 0.56 -11.85 9.37
C ALA A 204 -0.08 -11.67 7.98
N ALA A 205 -1.07 -10.79 7.83
CA ALA A 205 -1.72 -10.48 6.56
C ALA A 205 -0.88 -9.61 5.61
N GLN A 206 0.33 -9.16 6.00
CA GLN A 206 1.18 -8.30 5.14
C GLN A 206 2.68 -8.71 5.09
N PRO A 207 3.03 -9.93 4.65
CA PRO A 207 4.39 -10.46 4.77
C PRO A 207 5.37 -10.16 3.62
N TRP A 208 5.00 -9.50 2.51
CA TRP A 208 5.86 -9.41 1.31
C TRP A 208 6.52 -8.04 1.04
N ARG A 209 6.86 -7.28 2.08
CA ARG A 209 7.85 -6.19 1.98
C ARG A 209 8.78 -6.26 3.18
N ALA A 210 10.09 -6.19 2.97
CA ALA A 210 11.01 -5.82 4.04
C ALA A 210 10.66 -4.38 4.43
N TRP A 211 9.76 -4.22 5.40
CA TRP A 211 9.30 -2.92 5.86
C TRP A 211 10.51 -2.16 6.38
N LYS A 212 10.72 -0.94 5.85
CA LYS A 212 11.56 -0.02 6.60
C LYS A 212 10.81 0.28 7.88
N ALA A 213 11.55 0.24 8.95
CA ALA A 213 11.03 0.18 10.28
C ALA A 213 10.17 1.43 10.67
N ALA A 214 10.36 2.54 9.95
CA ALA A 214 9.56 3.77 9.99
C ALA A 214 8.17 3.62 9.39
N GLU A 215 8.03 2.80 8.35
CA GLU A 215 6.77 2.59 7.64
C GLU A 215 5.80 1.77 8.49
N LEU A 216 6.30 0.75 9.21
CA LEU A 216 5.48 -0.08 10.10
C LEU A 216 4.94 0.73 11.30
N ALA A 217 5.81 1.58 11.88
CA ALA A 217 5.45 2.46 12.99
C ALA A 217 4.41 3.51 12.57
N ALA A 218 4.54 4.08 11.37
CA ALA A 218 3.60 5.07 10.85
C ALA A 218 2.22 4.47 10.49
N ILE A 219 2.18 3.25 9.92
CA ILE A 219 0.93 2.60 9.49
C ILE A 219 0.10 2.12 10.68
N LEU A 220 0.75 1.55 11.69
CA LEU A 220 0.07 1.00 12.86
C LEU A 220 -0.01 2.01 14.00
N GLY A 221 0.69 3.15 13.90
CA GLY A 221 0.95 4.11 14.98
C GLY A 221 1.60 3.44 16.19
N ILE A 222 2.50 2.48 15.94
CA ILE A 222 3.20 1.70 16.97
C ILE A 222 4.64 2.18 16.98
N GLU A 223 5.00 2.97 17.98
CA GLU A 223 6.36 3.50 18.15
C GLU A 223 7.24 2.57 18.98
N ASN A 224 6.61 1.77 19.85
CA ASN A 224 7.26 0.85 20.77
C ASN A 224 6.31 -0.25 21.25
N VAL A 225 6.84 -1.20 22.03
CA VAL A 225 6.08 -2.34 22.58
C VAL A 225 4.88 -1.88 23.43
N ASN A 226 4.99 -0.80 24.21
CA ASN A 226 3.87 -0.27 25.01
C ASN A 226 2.71 0.19 24.14
N SER A 227 2.98 0.96 23.09
CA SER A 227 1.96 1.45 22.16
C SER A 227 1.26 0.32 21.39
N ALA A 228 1.99 -0.76 21.07
CA ALA A 228 1.41 -1.94 20.43
C ALA A 228 0.35 -2.60 21.32
N TRP A 229 0.68 -2.79 22.60
CA TRP A 229 -0.21 -3.44 23.56
C TRP A 229 -1.35 -2.55 24.03
N ALA A 230 -1.12 -1.24 24.22
CA ALA A 230 -2.19 -0.29 24.49
C ALA A 230 -3.27 -0.32 23.40
N LYS A 231 -2.85 -0.43 22.12
CA LYS A 231 -3.78 -0.60 20.98
C LYS A 231 -4.45 -1.97 20.94
N ALA A 232 -3.78 -3.01 21.42
CA ALA A 232 -4.38 -4.33 21.60
C ALA A 232 -5.31 -4.40 22.83
N GLY A 233 -5.44 -3.32 23.60
CA GLY A 233 -6.28 -3.23 24.79
C GLY A 233 -5.65 -3.81 26.06
N ALA A 234 -4.36 -4.15 26.06
CA ALA A 234 -3.65 -4.66 27.23
C ALA A 234 -2.80 -3.57 27.89
N ARG A 235 -2.86 -3.48 29.21
CA ARG A 235 -2.00 -2.60 30.00
C ARG A 235 -0.74 -3.34 30.44
N ILE A 236 0.31 -3.24 29.64
CA ILE A 236 1.66 -3.61 30.07
C ILE A 236 2.35 -2.35 30.61
N GLY A 237 3.06 -2.48 31.73
CA GLY A 237 3.71 -1.33 32.38
C GLY A 237 4.76 -0.64 31.49
N GLY A 238 5.05 0.63 31.79
CA GLY A 238 5.84 1.51 30.90
C GLY A 238 7.32 1.13 30.73
N HIS A 239 7.86 0.26 31.59
CA HIS A 239 9.27 -0.13 31.59
C HIS A 239 9.44 -1.65 31.47
N THR A 240 10.58 -2.09 30.90
CA THR A 240 10.89 -3.50 30.66
C THR A 240 10.80 -4.38 31.91
N SER A 241 11.15 -3.84 33.08
CA SER A 241 11.01 -4.52 34.38
C SER A 241 9.55 -4.81 34.75
N THR A 242 8.64 -3.85 34.52
CA THR A 242 7.21 -4.04 34.76
C THR A 242 6.59 -5.01 33.76
N GLN A 243 7.02 -4.97 32.50
CA GLN A 243 6.58 -5.90 31.46
C GLN A 243 7.08 -7.32 31.72
N TRP A 244 8.29 -7.47 32.24
CA TRP A 244 8.83 -8.77 32.65
C TRP A 244 7.94 -9.43 33.71
N ASN A 245 7.25 -8.66 34.54
CA ASN A 245 6.36 -9.20 35.59
C ASN A 245 4.88 -9.23 35.17
N ALA A 246 4.53 -8.82 33.95
CA ALA A 246 3.15 -8.62 33.50
C ALA A 246 2.48 -9.87 32.90
N GLY A 247 2.92 -11.08 33.27
CA GLY A 247 2.31 -12.31 32.76
C GLY A 247 3.07 -13.60 33.08
N ALA A 248 2.60 -14.69 32.48
CA ALA A 248 3.16 -16.04 32.69
C ALA A 248 4.51 -16.20 31.98
N ARG A 249 5.46 -16.90 32.63
CA ARG A 249 6.75 -17.27 32.03
C ARG A 249 6.55 -18.35 30.97
N ILE A 250 7.12 -18.13 29.79
CA ILE A 250 7.00 -19.04 28.66
C ILE A 250 8.33 -19.73 28.42
N ARG A 251 8.30 -21.07 28.30
CA ARG A 251 9.48 -21.85 27.90
C ARG A 251 9.84 -21.51 26.47
N ARG A 252 11.13 -21.54 26.14
CA ARG A 252 11.60 -21.19 24.80
C ARG A 252 10.93 -21.98 23.68
N SER A 253 10.65 -23.26 23.90
CA SER A 253 9.94 -24.15 22.96
C SER A 253 8.45 -23.82 22.79
N GLU A 254 7.88 -23.02 23.70
CA GLU A 254 6.45 -22.69 23.76
C GLU A 254 6.16 -21.24 23.34
N ILE A 255 7.20 -20.51 22.88
CA ILE A 255 7.07 -19.15 22.38
C ILE A 255 6.13 -19.15 21.19
N ARG A 256 5.08 -18.36 21.29
CA ARG A 256 4.09 -18.15 20.24
C ARG A 256 4.14 -16.70 19.76
N PRO A 257 3.62 -16.43 18.56
CA PRO A 257 3.43 -15.07 18.10
C PRO A 257 2.65 -14.25 19.16
N GLY A 258 3.12 -13.05 19.45
CA GLY A 258 2.55 -12.17 20.48
C GLY A 258 3.21 -12.26 21.85
N ASP A 259 4.06 -13.24 22.14
CA ASP A 259 4.78 -13.27 23.42
C ASP A 259 5.85 -12.18 23.49
N LEU A 260 6.10 -11.64 24.69
CA LEU A 260 7.19 -10.69 24.93
C LEU A 260 8.51 -11.45 25.12
N ILE A 261 9.54 -11.06 24.39
CA ILE A 261 10.89 -11.64 24.43
C ILE A 261 11.83 -10.62 25.05
N PHE A 262 12.56 -11.01 26.11
CA PHE A 262 13.41 -10.11 26.87
C PHE A 262 14.89 -10.41 26.71
N PHE A 263 15.69 -9.35 26.75
CA PHE A 263 17.14 -9.43 26.70
C PHE A 263 17.77 -8.63 27.84
N ALA A 264 18.77 -9.24 28.46
CA ALA A 264 19.47 -8.72 29.62
C ALA A 264 20.98 -8.64 29.35
N HIS A 265 21.68 -7.70 30.02
CA HIS A 265 23.14 -7.67 29.95
C HIS A 265 23.74 -8.93 30.59
N ASP A 266 23.07 -9.45 31.60
CA ASP A 266 23.34 -10.71 32.26
C ASP A 266 22.05 -11.54 32.30
N PRO A 267 21.93 -12.63 31.51
CA PRO A 267 20.75 -13.50 31.47
C PRO A 267 20.41 -14.17 32.80
N THR A 268 21.29 -14.15 33.79
CA THR A 268 21.01 -14.69 35.12
C THR A 268 20.37 -13.67 36.06
N ARG A 269 20.39 -12.38 35.68
CA ARG A 269 19.92 -11.26 36.52
C ARG A 269 18.84 -10.44 35.82
N PRO A 270 17.54 -10.67 36.11
CA PRO A 270 16.42 -9.92 35.55
C PRO A 270 16.48 -8.41 35.73
N ALA A 271 17.17 -7.92 36.76
CA ALA A 271 17.40 -6.49 36.97
C ALA A 271 18.19 -5.83 35.83
N THR A 272 18.90 -6.60 35.00
CA THR A 272 19.72 -6.09 33.89
C THR A 272 19.03 -6.13 32.53
N ILE A 273 17.71 -6.34 32.50
CA ILE A 273 16.90 -6.28 31.28
C ILE A 273 16.95 -4.88 30.68
N HIS A 274 17.46 -4.80 29.45
CA HIS A 274 17.63 -3.55 28.72
C HIS A 274 16.82 -3.49 27.43
N HIS A 275 16.31 -4.63 26.95
CA HIS A 275 15.60 -4.69 25.66
C HIS A 275 14.44 -5.68 25.68
N VAL A 276 13.39 -5.36 24.92
CA VAL A 276 12.18 -6.17 24.76
C VAL A 276 11.70 -6.16 23.31
N GLY A 277 11.15 -7.28 22.83
CA GLY A 277 10.47 -7.38 21.54
C GLY A 277 9.22 -8.24 21.65
N ILE A 278 8.39 -8.21 20.60
CA ILE A 278 7.20 -9.06 20.48
C ILE A 278 7.53 -10.19 19.50
N ALA A 279 7.33 -11.43 19.91
CA ALA A 279 7.54 -12.61 19.10
C ALA A 279 6.65 -12.57 17.86
N VAL A 280 7.24 -12.79 16.69
CA VAL A 280 6.51 -13.05 15.44
C VAL A 280 6.40 -14.56 15.22
N ASP A 281 7.42 -15.31 15.65
CA ASP A 281 7.48 -16.77 15.72
C ASP A 281 8.56 -17.19 16.73
N ALA A 282 8.90 -18.48 16.76
CA ALA A 282 9.90 -19.05 17.67
C ALA A 282 11.32 -18.48 17.50
N THR A 283 11.61 -17.77 16.41
CA THR A 283 12.97 -17.33 16.04
C THR A 283 13.09 -15.84 15.72
N ARG A 284 11.97 -15.17 15.42
CA ARG A 284 11.92 -13.77 15.00
C ARG A 284 11.04 -12.93 15.91
N MET A 285 11.38 -11.66 16.01
CA MET A 285 10.62 -10.68 16.80
C MET A 285 10.53 -9.32 16.09
N VAL A 286 9.48 -8.56 16.40
CA VAL A 286 9.36 -7.14 16.11
C VAL A 286 9.80 -6.31 17.32
N HIS A 287 10.68 -5.32 17.11
CA HIS A 287 11.23 -4.50 18.20
C HIS A 287 11.74 -3.14 17.74
N ALA A 288 11.93 -2.20 18.68
CA ALA A 288 12.65 -0.94 18.48
C ALA A 288 14.03 -1.03 19.18
N PRO A 289 15.13 -1.32 18.45
CA PRO A 289 16.42 -1.69 19.05
C PRO A 289 17.06 -0.67 20.01
N SER A 290 16.80 0.61 19.80
CA SER A 290 17.29 1.70 20.62
C SER A 290 16.35 2.91 20.53
N THR A 291 16.44 3.82 21.49
CA THR A 291 15.73 5.09 21.49
C THR A 291 15.99 5.84 20.18
N GLY A 292 14.93 6.28 19.50
CA GLY A 292 15.01 6.95 18.19
C GLY A 292 15.23 6.02 16.98
N SER A 293 15.50 4.73 17.21
CA SER A 293 15.53 3.75 16.12
C SER A 293 14.12 3.28 15.77
N THR A 294 13.94 2.87 14.52
CA THR A 294 12.63 2.46 14.04
C THR A 294 12.34 0.97 14.24
N VAL A 295 11.04 0.64 14.31
CA VAL A 295 10.48 -0.68 14.63
C VAL A 295 10.71 -1.70 13.50
N ARG A 296 11.54 -2.71 13.71
CA ARG A 296 11.93 -3.69 12.68
C ARG A 296 11.64 -5.12 13.11
N ILE A 297 11.48 -6.03 12.14
CA ILE A 297 11.51 -7.47 12.38
C ILE A 297 12.95 -7.95 12.28
N SER A 298 13.38 -8.81 13.20
CA SER A 298 14.73 -9.35 13.22
C SER A 298 14.78 -10.72 13.88
N THR A 299 15.69 -11.56 13.39
CA THR A 299 16.00 -12.86 13.98
C THR A 299 16.71 -12.64 15.32
N TRP A 300 16.29 -13.37 16.35
CA TRP A 300 16.89 -13.32 17.68
C TRP A 300 17.47 -14.67 18.10
N ALA A 301 16.79 -15.76 17.77
CA ALA A 301 17.28 -17.13 17.96
C ALA A 301 18.29 -17.47 16.85
N GLY A 302 19.45 -18.03 17.20
CA GLY A 302 20.55 -18.27 16.26
C GLY A 302 21.44 -17.04 15.99
N ALA A 303 21.07 -15.84 16.47
CA ALA A 303 21.89 -14.64 16.34
C ALA A 303 22.84 -14.53 17.55
N PRO A 304 24.18 -14.71 17.39
CA PRO A 304 25.09 -14.92 18.54
C PRO A 304 25.06 -13.80 19.60
N TYR A 305 24.81 -12.56 19.19
CA TYR A 305 24.72 -11.43 20.12
C TYR A 305 23.44 -11.46 20.98
N ARG A 306 22.30 -11.79 20.37
CA ARG A 306 20.99 -11.74 21.02
C ARG A 306 20.67 -13.02 21.78
N GLU A 307 21.08 -14.15 21.22
CA GLU A 307 20.90 -15.45 21.84
C GLU A 307 21.62 -15.54 23.18
N ARG A 308 22.84 -14.99 23.29
CA ARG A 308 23.58 -14.88 24.55
C ARG A 308 22.96 -13.94 25.58
N ARG A 309 22.02 -13.08 25.17
CA ARG A 309 21.38 -12.09 26.05
C ARG A 309 19.92 -12.44 26.35
N PHE A 310 19.38 -13.49 25.75
CA PHE A 310 18.01 -13.91 25.96
C PHE A 310 17.84 -14.42 27.40
N ILE A 311 16.97 -13.76 28.17
CA ILE A 311 16.69 -14.10 29.56
C ILE A 311 15.36 -14.87 29.73
N GLY A 312 14.45 -14.71 28.77
CA GLY A 312 13.18 -15.43 28.80
C GLY A 312 12.07 -14.73 28.04
N ALA A 313 10.89 -15.36 28.06
CA ALA A 313 9.67 -14.84 27.44
C ALA A 313 8.51 -14.76 28.43
N VAL A 314 7.60 -13.81 28.18
CA VAL A 314 6.38 -13.58 28.97
C VAL A 314 5.19 -13.53 28.04
N ARG A 315 4.11 -14.20 28.41
CA ARG A 315 2.80 -14.01 27.78
C ARG A 315 1.98 -13.04 28.62
N PRO A 316 1.72 -11.81 28.15
CA PRO A 316 0.93 -10.85 28.91
C PRO A 316 -0.48 -11.40 29.20
N SER A 317 -0.97 -11.19 30.42
CA SER A 317 -2.39 -11.40 30.76
C SER A 317 -3.22 -10.25 30.18
N ALA A 318 -4.49 -10.52 29.85
CA ALA A 318 -5.39 -9.54 29.20
C ALA A 318 -5.80 -8.47 30.21
#